data_AF-A0A765XAV4-F1
#
_entry.id   AF-A0A765XAV4-F1
#
_cell.length_a   1.000
_cell.length_b   1.000
_cell.length_c   1.000
_cell.angle_alpha   90.00
_cell.angle_beta   90.00
_cell.angle_gamma   90.00
#
_symmetry.space_group_name_H-M   'P 1'
#
loop_
_entity.id
_entity.type
_entity.pdbx_description
1 polymer ?
#
loop_
_entity_poly.entity_id
_entity_poly.type
_entity_poly.pdbx_seq_one_letter_code
_entity_poly.pdbx_strand_id
1 'polypeptide(L)'
;MDYTSYIIGQLQVEDIIDAIKGVNNTNVIKDYVLPVVLPIISSVLSYFIATRLFYRQEYLKAQRRKVSVVNKCIYDYFSAMTTLLQIKGNYYGGVSISENPIERALAFPVVVFSGAPLSSDLSELACILSQKGVENNRETAKTTNWGDAFVVSDIARRFNSLLAALNVRNDFDDTYRGMIIESTGSPLPTMRFKNDDIVNAIGSNKAAYYIDITEQIMIMIDVLLLDINLLLKELPLYAESLFDKRVMQEDSGILKFNDLHERFPLLMKPVTPPSIKHMSDYLGYSEDEILRRYPYPFFNMHDCE
;
A
#
# COMPACT_ATOMS: atom_id res chain seq x y z
N MET A 1 -64.07 83.98 -23.12
CA MET A 1 -63.77 83.01 -22.06
C MET A 1 -64.43 81.71 -22.48
N ASP A 2 -63.62 80.71 -22.78
CA ASP A 2 -63.94 79.65 -23.73
C ASP A 2 -64.57 78.44 -23.02
N TYR A 3 -65.88 78.28 -23.13
CA TYR A 3 -66.64 77.19 -22.49
C TYR A 3 -66.24 75.79 -23.02
N THR A 4 -65.72 75.72 -24.24
CA THR A 4 -65.17 74.52 -24.87
C THR A 4 -63.88 74.04 -24.20
N SER A 5 -63.02 74.97 -23.73
CA SER A 5 -61.79 74.63 -23.00
C SER A 5 -62.06 73.95 -21.66
N TYR A 6 -63.14 74.34 -20.97
CA TYR A 6 -63.51 73.76 -19.68
C TYR A 6 -64.07 72.34 -19.82
N ILE A 7 -64.88 72.08 -20.85
CA ILE A 7 -65.44 70.74 -21.11
C ILE A 7 -64.37 69.76 -21.59
N ILE A 8 -63.43 70.21 -22.43
CA ILE A 8 -62.29 69.37 -22.87
C ILE A 8 -61.35 69.05 -21.69
N GLY A 9 -61.15 70.01 -20.78
CA GLY A 9 -60.37 69.78 -19.55
C GLY A 9 -61.02 68.78 -18.59
N GLN A 10 -62.35 68.79 -18.45
CA GLN A 10 -63.09 67.83 -17.62
C GLN A 10 -63.06 66.41 -18.22
N LEU A 11 -63.23 66.30 -19.54
CA LEU A 11 -63.20 65.01 -20.25
C LEU A 11 -61.83 64.33 -20.16
N GLN A 12 -60.73 65.09 -20.31
CA GLN A 12 -59.37 64.58 -20.16
C GLN A 12 -59.05 64.16 -18.72
N VAL A 13 -59.62 64.84 -17.72
CA VAL A 13 -59.44 64.48 -16.32
C VAL A 13 -60.19 63.19 -15.98
N GLU A 14 -61.39 62.96 -16.53
CA GLU A 14 -62.12 61.70 -16.39
C GLU A 14 -61.39 60.52 -17.04
N ASP A 15 -60.86 60.69 -18.25
CA ASP A 15 -60.07 59.65 -18.93
C ASP A 15 -58.78 59.31 -18.16
N ILE A 16 -58.12 60.31 -17.56
CA ILE A 16 -56.94 60.11 -16.72
C ILE A 16 -57.33 59.41 -15.41
N ILE A 17 -58.47 59.75 -14.81
CA ILE A 17 -58.97 59.10 -13.59
C ILE A 17 -59.35 57.64 -13.85
N ASP A 18 -59.98 57.33 -14.98
CA ASP A 18 -60.32 55.95 -15.36
C ASP A 18 -59.08 55.15 -15.77
N ALA A 19 -58.08 55.78 -16.40
CA ALA A 19 -56.77 55.14 -16.62
C ALA A 19 -56.05 54.84 -15.29
N ILE A 20 -56.10 55.75 -14.31
CA ILE A 20 -55.53 55.53 -12.97
C ILE A 20 -56.28 54.43 -12.20
N LYS A 21 -57.62 54.38 -12.30
CA LYS A 21 -58.43 53.30 -11.73
C LYS A 21 -58.16 51.96 -12.42
N GLY A 22 -57.92 51.94 -13.73
CA GLY A 22 -57.54 50.75 -14.49
C GLY A 22 -56.12 50.24 -14.21
N VAL A 23 -55.20 51.13 -13.80
CA VAL A 23 -53.85 50.77 -13.33
C VAL A 23 -53.87 50.26 -11.88
N ASN A 24 -54.86 50.66 -11.08
CA ASN A 24 -55.04 50.21 -9.69
C ASN A 24 -55.65 48.79 -9.58
N ASN A 25 -55.41 47.94 -10.58
CA ASN A 25 -55.60 46.50 -10.50
C ASN A 25 -54.56 45.91 -9.55
N THR A 26 -54.78 46.17 -8.26
CA THR A 26 -54.11 45.50 -7.14
C THR A 26 -54.42 44.02 -7.25
N ASN A 27 -53.57 43.30 -7.99
CA ASN A 27 -53.64 41.86 -8.07
C ASN A 27 -53.20 41.36 -6.71
N VAL A 28 -54.16 41.17 -5.80
CA VAL A 28 -53.97 40.68 -4.42
C VAL A 28 -53.05 39.45 -4.41
N ILE A 29 -53.16 38.61 -5.42
CA ILE A 29 -52.31 37.44 -5.64
C ILE A 29 -50.84 37.82 -5.86
N LYS A 30 -50.57 38.83 -6.69
CA LYS A 30 -49.21 39.26 -7.04
C LYS A 30 -48.55 40.05 -5.90
N ASP A 31 -49.31 40.90 -5.23
CA ASP A 31 -48.75 41.88 -4.29
C ASP A 31 -48.71 41.38 -2.84
N TYR A 32 -49.54 40.39 -2.47
CA TYR A 32 -49.60 39.86 -1.10
C TYR A 32 -49.33 38.35 -1.00
N VAL A 33 -49.85 37.55 -1.94
CA VAL A 33 -49.71 36.08 -1.87
C VAL A 33 -48.35 35.64 -2.40
N LEU A 34 -47.93 36.15 -3.55
CA LEU A 34 -46.67 35.80 -4.20
C LEU A 34 -45.43 36.03 -3.30
N PRO A 35 -45.27 37.19 -2.64
CA PRO A 35 -44.08 37.47 -1.82
C PRO A 35 -43.96 36.59 -0.58
N VAL A 36 -45.06 36.00 -0.10
CA VAL A 36 -45.07 35.10 1.05
C VAL A 36 -44.87 33.65 0.61
N VAL A 37 -45.53 33.24 -0.48
CA VAL A 37 -45.50 31.85 -0.97
C VAL A 37 -44.19 31.52 -1.70
N LEU A 38 -43.63 32.45 -2.48
CA LEU A 38 -42.39 32.21 -3.23
C LEU A 38 -41.18 31.88 -2.34
N PRO A 39 -40.91 32.62 -1.24
CA PRO A 39 -39.83 32.27 -0.32
C PRO A 39 -40.04 30.90 0.34
N ILE A 40 -41.29 30.53 0.66
CA ILE A 40 -41.61 29.23 1.26
C ILE A 40 -41.30 28.11 0.26
N ILE A 41 -41.78 28.21 -0.98
CA ILE A 41 -41.49 27.22 -2.04
C ILE A 41 -39.99 27.15 -2.33
N SER A 42 -39.32 28.31 -2.40
CA SER A 42 -37.88 28.40 -2.62
C SER A 42 -37.09 27.75 -1.47
N SER A 43 -37.50 27.98 -0.22
CA SER A 43 -36.90 27.38 0.98
C SER A 43 -37.09 25.86 1.01
N VAL A 44 -38.29 25.36 0.72
CA VAL A 44 -38.58 23.92 0.66
C VAL A 44 -37.77 23.24 -0.45
N LEU A 45 -37.69 23.85 -1.64
CA LEU A 45 -36.90 23.33 -2.73
C LEU A 45 -35.41 23.35 -2.40
N SER A 46 -34.92 24.44 -1.81
CA SER A 46 -33.54 24.57 -1.34
C SER A 46 -33.21 23.51 -0.28
N TYR A 47 -34.11 23.26 0.66
CA TYR A 47 -33.96 22.21 1.66
C TYR A 47 -33.87 20.82 1.02
N PHE A 48 -34.76 20.51 0.06
CA PHE A 48 -34.75 19.22 -0.61
C PHE A 48 -33.48 19.01 -1.45
N ILE A 49 -33.08 20.02 -2.21
CA ILE A 49 -31.85 20.03 -3.01
C ILE A 49 -30.63 19.85 -2.08
N ALA A 50 -30.53 20.64 -1.01
CA ALA A 50 -29.43 20.57 -0.05
C ALA A 50 -29.34 19.20 0.62
N THR A 51 -30.47 18.63 1.02
CA THR A 51 -30.52 17.31 1.65
C THR A 51 -30.01 16.23 0.70
N ARG A 52 -30.48 16.22 -0.55
CA ARG A 52 -30.03 15.25 -1.56
C ARG A 52 -28.55 15.41 -1.92
N LEU A 53 -28.07 16.66 -2.02
CA LEU A 53 -26.66 16.96 -2.23
C LEU A 53 -25.80 16.49 -1.05
N PHE A 54 -26.23 16.74 0.18
CA PHE A 54 -25.53 16.33 1.39
C PHE A 54 -25.35 14.80 1.44
N TYR A 55 -26.42 14.02 1.23
CA TYR A 55 -26.31 12.56 1.19
C TYR A 55 -25.40 12.06 0.06
N ARG A 56 -25.46 12.69 -1.13
CA ARG A 56 -24.57 12.34 -2.23
C ARG A 56 -23.10 12.66 -1.91
N GLN A 57 -22.83 13.79 -1.28
CA GLN A 57 -21.48 14.20 -0.89
C GLN A 57 -20.90 13.29 0.19
N GLU A 58 -21.66 12.96 1.23
CA GLU A 58 -21.24 12.03 2.28
C GLU A 58 -20.96 10.63 1.70
N TYR A 59 -21.81 10.15 0.78
CA TYR A 59 -21.57 8.89 0.08
C TYR A 59 -20.25 8.91 -0.72
N LEU A 60 -20.04 9.94 -1.54
CA LEU A 60 -18.81 10.07 -2.34
C LEU A 60 -17.58 10.21 -1.45
N LYS A 61 -17.67 10.99 -0.36
CA LYS A 61 -16.59 11.16 0.62
C LYS A 61 -16.22 9.84 1.29
N ALA A 62 -17.21 9.01 1.65
CA ALA A 62 -16.97 7.69 2.21
C ALA A 62 -16.27 6.77 1.20
N GLN A 63 -16.71 6.77 -0.07
CA GLN A 63 -16.06 5.96 -1.12
C GLN A 63 -14.63 6.42 -1.42
N ARG A 64 -14.38 7.74 -1.50
CA ARG A 64 -13.02 8.30 -1.65
C ARG A 64 -12.10 7.89 -0.52
N ARG A 65 -12.59 7.88 0.72
CA ARG A 65 -11.80 7.43 1.88
C ARG A 65 -11.36 5.98 1.70
N LYS A 66 -12.26 5.09 1.26
CA LYS A 66 -11.91 3.68 1.02
C LYS A 66 -10.83 3.53 -0.05
N VAL A 67 -10.95 4.24 -1.17
CA VAL A 67 -9.93 4.25 -2.25
C VAL A 67 -8.59 4.78 -1.73
N SER A 68 -8.61 5.88 -0.96
CA SER A 68 -7.39 6.45 -0.38
C SER A 68 -6.71 5.50 0.60
N VAL A 69 -7.46 4.73 1.39
CA VAL A 69 -6.92 3.72 2.32
C VAL A 69 -6.25 2.58 1.55
N VAL A 70 -6.89 2.07 0.49
CA VAL A 70 -6.31 1.02 -0.36
C VAL A 70 -5.05 1.54 -1.06
N ASN A 71 -5.07 2.75 -1.62
CA ASN A 71 -3.90 3.33 -2.27
C ASN A 71 -2.75 3.59 -1.29
N LYS A 72 -3.04 4.03 -0.06
CA LYS A 72 -2.04 4.17 1.00
C LYS A 72 -1.41 2.82 1.32
N CYS A 73 -2.22 1.78 1.50
CA CYS A 73 -1.75 0.41 1.71
C CYS A 73 -0.83 -0.05 0.57
N ILE A 74 -1.28 0.07 -0.69
CA ILE A 74 -0.49 -0.27 -1.88
C ILE A 74 0.85 0.49 -1.90
N TYR A 75 0.85 1.78 -1.55
CA TYR A 75 2.06 2.59 -1.48
C TYR A 75 3.02 2.13 -0.37
N ASP A 76 2.50 1.81 0.82
CA ASP A 76 3.29 1.35 1.96
C ASP A 76 3.99 0.01 1.63
N TYR A 77 3.29 -0.94 1.01
CA TYR A 77 3.89 -2.19 0.55
C TYR A 77 4.89 -2.00 -0.60
N PHE A 78 4.62 -1.07 -1.52
CA PHE A 78 5.60 -0.71 -2.56
C PHE A 78 6.87 -0.13 -1.94
N SER A 79 6.75 0.75 -0.94
CA SER A 79 7.89 1.29 -0.19
C SER A 79 8.68 0.18 0.52
N ALA A 80 7.98 -0.76 1.18
CA ALA A 80 8.60 -1.93 1.78
C ALA A 80 9.37 -2.77 0.74
N MET A 81 8.76 -3.06 -0.42
CA MET A 81 9.43 -3.78 -1.51
C MET A 81 10.71 -3.07 -1.98
N THR A 82 10.66 -1.76 -2.18
CA THR A 82 11.85 -0.99 -2.59
C THR A 82 12.95 -1.02 -1.53
N THR A 83 12.58 -1.00 -0.24
CA THR A 83 13.53 -1.15 0.87
C THR A 83 14.18 -2.53 0.83
N LEU A 84 13.39 -3.61 0.69
CA LEU A 84 13.92 -4.97 0.56
C LEU A 84 14.84 -5.13 -0.66
N LEU A 85 14.49 -4.51 -1.79
CA LEU A 85 15.33 -4.53 -3.00
C LEU A 85 16.66 -3.79 -2.81
N GLN A 86 16.68 -2.69 -2.06
CA GLN A 86 17.92 -2.00 -1.72
C GLN A 86 18.81 -2.88 -0.85
N ILE A 87 18.23 -3.52 0.18
CA ILE A 87 18.97 -4.45 1.05
C ILE A 87 19.53 -5.60 0.21
N LYS A 88 18.70 -6.22 -0.64
CA LYS A 88 19.10 -7.28 -1.55
C LYS A 88 20.20 -6.85 -2.51
N GLY A 89 20.09 -5.67 -3.10
CA GLY A 89 21.12 -5.11 -3.98
C GLY A 89 22.50 -5.00 -3.33
N ASN A 90 22.54 -4.75 -2.01
CA ASN A 90 23.79 -4.57 -1.28
C ASN A 90 24.55 -5.89 -1.01
N TYR A 91 23.85 -7.01 -0.80
CA TYR A 91 24.51 -8.30 -0.51
C TYR A 91 24.53 -9.26 -1.71
N TYR A 92 23.58 -9.15 -2.64
CA TYR A 92 23.35 -10.18 -3.67
C TYR A 92 24.59 -10.50 -4.49
N GLY A 93 25.37 -9.48 -4.88
CA GLY A 93 26.58 -9.67 -5.68
C GLY A 93 27.67 -10.48 -4.98
N GLY A 94 27.87 -10.28 -3.66
CA GLY A 94 28.90 -10.99 -2.90
C GLY A 94 28.46 -12.39 -2.49
N VAL A 95 27.21 -12.52 -2.03
CA VAL A 95 26.65 -13.79 -1.54
C VAL A 95 26.49 -14.81 -2.68
N SER A 96 26.11 -14.38 -3.88
CA SER A 96 25.86 -15.30 -5.01
C SER A 96 27.11 -15.99 -5.53
N ILE A 97 28.31 -15.54 -5.14
CA ILE A 97 29.59 -16.06 -5.62
C ILE A 97 30.11 -17.19 -4.71
N SER A 98 29.77 -17.18 -3.42
CA SER A 98 30.28 -18.15 -2.46
C SER A 98 29.24 -19.21 -2.09
N GLU A 99 29.68 -20.46 -2.04
CA GLU A 99 28.92 -21.59 -1.52
C GLU A 99 29.14 -21.79 -0.01
N ASN A 100 30.15 -21.15 0.58
CA ASN A 100 30.47 -21.33 1.99
C ASN A 100 29.58 -20.43 2.87
N PRO A 101 28.84 -21.00 3.84
CA PRO A 101 27.93 -20.22 4.67
C PRO A 101 28.59 -19.06 5.45
N ILE A 102 29.84 -19.24 5.91
CA ILE A 102 30.50 -18.21 6.71
C ILE A 102 30.96 -17.03 5.86
N GLU A 103 31.44 -17.30 4.64
CA GLU A 103 31.81 -16.27 3.68
C GLU A 103 30.58 -15.47 3.23
N ARG A 104 29.44 -16.14 3.04
CA ARG A 104 28.15 -15.50 2.74
C ARG A 104 27.68 -14.60 3.88
N ALA A 105 27.78 -15.06 5.12
CA ALA A 105 27.43 -14.27 6.30
C ALA A 105 28.25 -12.97 6.38
N LEU A 106 29.53 -13.03 6.01
CA LEU A 106 30.43 -11.88 5.99
C LEU A 106 30.25 -10.97 4.76
N ALA A 107 29.90 -11.55 3.62
CA ALA A 107 29.58 -10.81 2.40
C ALA A 107 28.30 -9.98 2.55
N PHE A 108 27.43 -10.34 3.49
CA PHE A 108 26.31 -9.51 3.90
C PHE A 108 26.83 -8.27 4.67
N PRO A 109 26.62 -7.04 4.18
CA PRO A 109 27.10 -5.84 4.86
C PRO A 109 26.19 -5.45 6.03
N VAL A 110 26.68 -4.63 6.95
CA VAL A 110 25.80 -3.94 7.91
C VAL A 110 24.83 -3.07 7.13
N VAL A 111 23.54 -3.28 7.34
CA VAL A 111 22.49 -2.59 6.59
C VAL A 111 21.98 -1.43 7.42
N VAL A 112 22.18 -0.20 6.96
CA VAL A 112 21.48 0.98 7.48
C VAL A 112 20.21 1.15 6.68
N PHE A 113 19.06 0.86 7.28
CA PHE A 113 17.76 1.05 6.66
C PHE A 113 16.99 2.19 7.33
N SER A 114 16.34 3.01 6.50
CA SER A 114 15.44 4.10 6.94
C SER A 114 13.96 3.71 6.82
N GLY A 115 13.67 2.43 6.56
CA GLY A 115 12.31 1.92 6.40
C GLY A 115 11.52 2.05 7.71
N ALA A 116 10.41 2.77 7.67
CA ALA A 116 9.47 2.78 8.77
C ALA A 116 8.79 1.40 8.88
N PRO A 117 8.55 0.88 10.10
CA PRO A 117 7.75 -0.32 10.27
C PRO A 117 6.36 -0.10 9.67
N LEU A 118 5.81 -1.15 9.06
CA LEU A 118 4.47 -1.07 8.47
C LEU A 118 3.44 -0.90 9.59
N SER A 119 2.74 0.24 9.56
CA SER A 119 1.79 0.64 10.60
C SER A 119 0.39 0.07 10.38
N SER A 120 -0.26 -0.30 11.48
CA SER A 120 -1.35 -1.28 11.57
C SER A 120 -2.76 -0.76 11.24
N ASP A 121 -2.94 0.19 10.31
CA ASP A 121 -4.28 0.63 9.86
C ASP A 121 -5.02 -0.42 8.99
N LEU A 122 -4.59 -1.67 9.12
CA LEU A 122 -5.19 -2.87 8.54
C LEU A 122 -6.63 -3.10 9.01
N SER A 123 -7.09 -2.44 10.08
CA SER A 123 -8.48 -2.54 10.55
C SER A 123 -9.48 -1.90 9.58
N GLU A 124 -9.15 -0.72 9.05
CA GLU A 124 -10.00 -0.06 8.03
C GLU A 124 -9.95 -0.86 6.72
N LEU A 125 -8.76 -1.33 6.34
CA LEU A 125 -8.58 -2.19 5.17
C LEU A 125 -9.38 -3.49 5.32
N ALA A 126 -9.33 -4.15 6.48
CA ALA A 126 -10.06 -5.38 6.75
C ALA A 126 -11.56 -5.21 6.64
N CYS A 127 -12.08 -4.11 7.20
CA CYS A 127 -13.51 -3.78 7.09
C CYS A 127 -13.93 -3.54 5.63
N ILE A 128 -13.06 -2.96 4.80
CA ILE A 128 -13.33 -2.73 3.38
C ILE A 128 -13.28 -4.04 2.59
N LEU A 129 -12.26 -4.87 2.82
CA LEU A 129 -12.05 -6.11 2.08
C LEU A 129 -13.07 -7.19 2.47
N SER A 130 -13.53 -7.21 3.74
CA SER A 130 -14.56 -8.14 4.22
C SER A 130 -15.98 -7.87 3.70
N GLN A 131 -16.22 -6.77 2.95
CA GLN A 131 -17.58 -6.38 2.52
C GLN A 131 -18.18 -7.26 1.42
N LYS A 132 -17.37 -7.98 0.64
CA LYS A 132 -17.87 -9.06 -0.22
C LYS A 132 -17.79 -10.38 0.52
N GLY A 133 -18.88 -10.70 1.21
CA GLY A 133 -19.19 -12.07 1.58
C GLY A 133 -19.08 -12.99 0.37
N VAL A 134 -18.47 -14.14 0.60
CA VAL A 134 -18.23 -15.26 -0.30
C VAL A 134 -19.56 -15.77 -0.88
N GLU A 135 -20.06 -15.14 -1.93
CA GLU A 135 -21.08 -15.70 -2.82
C GLU A 135 -20.77 -15.19 -4.23
N ASN A 136 -19.87 -15.89 -4.94
CA ASN A 136 -20.00 -16.23 -6.36
C ASN A 136 -18.76 -17.03 -6.81
N ASN A 137 -19.02 -18.30 -7.16
CA ASN A 137 -18.18 -19.20 -7.94
C ASN A 137 -16.88 -19.72 -7.29
N ARG A 138 -17.03 -20.77 -6.48
CA ARG A 138 -15.98 -21.64 -5.95
C ARG A 138 -15.18 -22.46 -6.98
N GLU A 139 -15.21 -22.12 -8.27
CA GLU A 139 -14.57 -22.96 -9.31
C GLU A 139 -13.32 -22.34 -9.95
N THR A 140 -12.93 -21.10 -9.64
CA THR A 140 -11.72 -20.48 -10.21
C THR A 140 -10.70 -19.93 -9.22
N ALA A 141 -10.95 -19.95 -7.91
CA ALA A 141 -9.97 -19.49 -6.91
C ALA A 141 -9.11 -20.64 -6.39
N LYS A 142 -8.15 -21.10 -7.21
CA LYS A 142 -7.08 -22.03 -6.77
C LYS A 142 -5.84 -21.32 -6.24
N THR A 143 -5.83 -19.99 -6.24
CA THR A 143 -4.72 -19.19 -5.72
C THR A 143 -5.25 -18.33 -4.59
N THR A 144 -4.47 -18.28 -3.52
CA THR A 144 -4.61 -17.56 -2.24
C THR A 144 -5.69 -16.48 -2.19
N ASN A 145 -6.48 -16.48 -1.11
CA ASN A 145 -7.56 -15.51 -0.89
C ASN A 145 -6.98 -14.16 -0.45
N TRP A 146 -6.28 -13.43 -1.34
CA TRP A 146 -5.61 -12.16 -1.05
C TRP A 146 -6.55 -10.99 -0.73
N GLY A 147 -7.86 -11.18 -0.94
CA GLY A 147 -8.92 -10.35 -0.39
C GLY A 147 -9.11 -10.51 1.12
N ASP A 148 -8.36 -11.41 1.76
CA ASP A 148 -8.36 -11.56 3.21
C ASP A 148 -7.32 -10.63 3.85
N ALA A 149 -7.82 -9.74 4.70
CA ALA A 149 -7.00 -8.80 5.45
C ALA A 149 -5.96 -9.48 6.34
N PHE A 150 -6.20 -10.74 6.71
CA PHE A 150 -5.22 -11.56 7.42
C PHE A 150 -3.92 -11.73 6.63
N VAL A 151 -3.98 -11.96 5.31
CA VAL A 151 -2.79 -12.14 4.47
C VAL A 151 -1.97 -10.86 4.42
N VAL A 152 -2.65 -9.73 4.21
CA VAL A 152 -2.02 -8.40 4.21
C VAL A 152 -1.33 -8.14 5.56
N SER A 153 -2.04 -8.42 6.66
CA SER A 153 -1.50 -8.25 8.01
C SER A 153 -0.30 -9.14 8.31
N ASP A 154 -0.28 -10.38 7.81
CA ASP A 154 0.81 -11.31 8.02
C ASP A 154 2.09 -10.86 7.31
N ILE A 155 1.97 -10.36 6.09
CA ILE A 155 3.11 -9.79 5.34
C ILE A 155 3.69 -8.59 6.09
N ALA A 156 2.85 -7.69 6.59
CA ALA A 156 3.31 -6.56 7.41
C ALA A 156 4.05 -7.03 8.66
N ARG A 157 3.52 -8.03 9.35
CA ARG A 157 4.16 -8.62 10.54
C ARG A 157 5.50 -9.26 10.21
N ARG A 158 5.57 -10.06 9.14
CA ARG A 158 6.81 -10.71 8.69
C ARG A 158 7.87 -9.69 8.25
N PHE A 159 7.47 -8.61 7.58
CA PHE A 159 8.36 -7.50 7.26
C PHE A 159 8.91 -6.83 8.53
N ASN A 160 8.06 -6.52 9.51
CA ASN A 160 8.51 -5.92 10.77
C ASN A 160 9.43 -6.87 11.56
N SER A 161 9.15 -8.18 11.56
CA SER A 161 10.04 -9.20 12.14
C SER A 161 11.40 -9.26 11.43
N LEU A 162 11.43 -9.11 10.11
CA LEU A 162 12.67 -9.02 9.34
C LEU A 162 13.50 -7.80 9.73
N LEU A 163 12.88 -6.63 9.90
CA LEU A 163 13.60 -5.43 10.37
C LEU A 163 14.22 -5.65 11.76
N ALA A 164 13.50 -6.33 12.66
CA ALA A 164 14.04 -6.69 13.98
C ALA A 164 15.20 -7.68 13.88
N ALA A 165 15.08 -8.72 13.04
CA ALA A 165 16.15 -9.69 12.81
C ALA A 165 17.41 -9.04 12.20
N LEU A 166 17.24 -8.09 11.29
CA LEU A 166 18.34 -7.31 10.72
C LEU A 166 19.07 -6.50 11.78
N ASN A 167 18.36 -5.87 12.72
CA ASN A 167 19.00 -5.17 13.84
C ASN A 167 19.82 -6.12 14.72
N VAL A 168 19.25 -7.27 15.09
CA VAL A 168 19.96 -8.30 15.88
C VAL A 168 21.23 -8.76 15.16
N ARG A 169 21.15 -8.95 13.84
CA ARG A 169 22.31 -9.34 13.03
C ARG A 169 23.33 -8.20 12.92
N ASN A 170 22.89 -6.96 12.75
CA ASN A 170 23.76 -5.79 12.68
C ASN A 170 24.51 -5.58 14.01
N ASP A 171 23.84 -5.71 15.15
CA ASP A 171 24.44 -5.60 16.48
C ASP A 171 25.48 -6.71 16.71
N PHE A 172 25.16 -7.93 16.26
CA PHE A 172 26.10 -9.05 16.31
C PHE A 172 27.36 -8.77 15.46
N ASP A 173 27.16 -8.29 14.24
CA ASP A 173 28.25 -7.99 13.33
C ASP A 173 29.11 -6.83 13.87
N ASP A 174 28.52 -5.77 14.41
CA ASP A 174 29.26 -4.66 15.04
C ASP A 174 30.13 -5.15 16.22
N THR A 175 29.60 -6.08 17.03
CA THR A 175 30.31 -6.65 18.18
C THR A 175 31.52 -7.49 17.77
N TYR A 176 31.41 -8.29 16.70
CA TYR A 176 32.39 -9.33 16.38
C TYR A 176 33.22 -9.06 15.12
N ARG A 177 32.81 -8.12 14.26
CA ARG A 177 33.51 -7.80 13.00
C ARG A 177 34.95 -7.35 13.25
N GLY A 178 35.21 -6.58 14.31
CA GLY A 178 36.57 -6.20 14.70
C GLY A 178 37.47 -7.41 14.95
N MET A 179 37.00 -8.39 15.72
CA MET A 179 37.73 -9.63 16.01
C MET A 179 38.00 -10.44 14.74
N ILE A 180 37.02 -10.50 13.83
CA ILE A 180 37.15 -11.21 12.55
C ILE A 180 38.17 -10.51 11.64
N ILE A 181 38.17 -9.17 11.60
CA ILE A 181 39.13 -8.38 10.81
C ILE A 181 40.54 -8.53 11.38
N GLU A 182 40.70 -8.50 12.71
CA GLU A 182 41.99 -8.69 13.37
C GLU A 182 42.56 -10.09 13.11
N SER A 183 41.73 -11.13 13.15
CA SER A 183 42.15 -12.50 12.88
C SER A 183 42.46 -12.77 11.41
N THR A 184 41.75 -12.09 10.49
CA THR A 184 41.92 -12.27 9.04
C THR A 184 42.92 -11.28 8.44
N GLY A 185 43.27 -10.20 9.14
CA GLY A 185 44.18 -9.16 8.65
C GLY A 185 43.63 -8.34 7.47
N SER A 186 42.33 -8.44 7.16
CA SER A 186 41.70 -7.75 6.04
C SER A 186 40.29 -7.26 6.39
N PRO A 187 39.93 -6.01 6.02
CA PRO A 187 38.58 -5.48 6.21
C PRO A 187 37.54 -6.10 5.26
N LEU A 188 37.99 -6.76 4.18
CA LEU A 188 37.16 -7.60 3.33
C LEU A 188 37.65 -9.05 3.44
N PRO A 189 36.80 -10.01 3.83
CA PRO A 189 37.11 -11.42 3.73
C PRO A 189 37.02 -11.82 2.25
N THR A 190 37.99 -11.38 1.45
CA THR A 190 38.15 -11.79 0.07
C THR A 190 38.76 -13.18 0.05
N MET A 191 37.96 -14.22 -0.23
CA MET A 191 38.26 -15.49 -0.94
C MET A 191 39.57 -16.28 -0.63
N ARG A 192 40.39 -15.85 0.33
CA ARG A 192 41.78 -16.31 0.53
C ARG A 192 42.05 -16.84 1.93
N PHE A 193 41.06 -16.88 2.81
CA PHE A 193 41.23 -17.33 4.20
C PHE A 193 40.67 -18.74 4.38
N LYS A 194 41.32 -19.55 5.24
CA LYS A 194 40.70 -20.81 5.66
C LYS A 194 39.52 -20.46 6.54
N ASN A 195 38.35 -20.97 6.19
CA ASN A 195 37.13 -20.73 6.95
C ASN A 195 37.25 -21.13 8.44
N ASP A 196 38.18 -22.04 8.74
CA ASP A 196 38.58 -22.44 10.09
C ASP A 196 39.14 -21.28 10.94
N ASP A 197 39.85 -20.33 10.34
CA ASP A 197 40.49 -19.21 11.07
C ASP A 197 39.43 -18.25 11.65
N ILE A 198 38.33 -18.06 10.91
CA ILE A 198 37.20 -17.23 11.34
C ILE A 198 36.45 -17.91 12.47
N VAL A 199 36.19 -19.22 12.35
CA VAL A 199 35.53 -20.01 13.40
C VAL A 199 36.37 -20.02 14.68
N ASN A 200 37.70 -20.11 14.56
CA ASN A 200 38.61 -20.06 15.70
C ASN A 200 38.62 -18.67 16.37
N ALA A 201 38.40 -17.59 15.60
CA ALA A 201 38.42 -16.22 16.13
C ALA A 201 37.19 -15.87 16.98
N ILE A 202 35.98 -16.22 16.52
CA ILE A 202 34.73 -15.88 17.23
C ILE A 202 34.16 -17.05 18.05
N GLY A 203 34.64 -18.26 17.79
CA GLY A 203 34.14 -19.51 18.38
C GLY A 203 32.99 -20.12 17.59
N SER A 204 32.94 -21.46 17.55
CA SER A 204 31.99 -22.24 16.76
C SER A 204 30.53 -21.89 17.01
N ASN A 205 30.12 -21.69 18.26
CA ASN A 205 28.73 -21.34 18.59
C ASN A 205 28.30 -19.99 17.99
N LYS A 206 29.21 -19.00 17.99
CA LYS A 206 28.93 -17.66 17.47
C LYS A 206 28.92 -17.68 15.94
N ALA A 207 29.84 -18.43 15.32
CA ALA A 207 29.85 -18.65 13.89
C ALA A 207 28.55 -19.33 13.42
N ALA A 208 28.11 -20.38 14.11
CA ALA A 208 26.85 -21.07 13.82
C ALA A 208 25.63 -20.12 13.92
N TYR A 209 25.56 -19.33 15.00
CA TYR A 209 24.50 -18.34 15.16
C TYR A 209 24.49 -17.30 14.03
N TYR A 210 25.67 -16.81 13.64
CA TYR A 210 25.81 -15.81 12.59
C TYR A 210 25.39 -16.32 11.21
N ILE A 211 25.73 -17.58 10.92
CA ILE A 211 25.29 -18.27 9.71
C ILE A 211 23.76 -18.45 9.74
N ASP A 212 23.20 -18.97 10.84
CA ASP A 212 21.75 -19.23 10.95
C ASP A 212 20.94 -17.96 10.74
N ILE A 213 21.26 -16.88 11.46
CA ILE A 213 20.49 -15.62 11.35
C ILE A 213 20.63 -15.00 9.96
N THR A 214 21.81 -15.06 9.34
CA THR A 214 22.04 -14.44 8.03
C THR A 214 21.31 -15.20 6.92
N GLU A 215 21.38 -16.53 6.91
CA GLU A 215 20.65 -17.34 5.91
C GLU A 215 19.12 -17.21 6.08
N GLN A 216 18.61 -17.18 7.31
CA GLN A 216 17.18 -16.93 7.55
C GLN A 216 16.73 -15.55 7.03
N ILE A 217 17.52 -14.50 7.27
CA ILE A 217 17.24 -13.15 6.78
C ILE A 217 17.18 -13.14 5.24
N MET A 218 18.15 -13.76 4.57
CA MET A 218 18.19 -13.79 3.10
C MET A 218 16.98 -14.51 2.50
N ILE A 219 16.59 -15.66 3.07
CA ILE A 219 15.39 -16.40 2.64
C ILE A 219 14.14 -15.55 2.90
N MET A 220 14.02 -14.95 4.09
CA MET A 220 12.86 -14.13 4.44
C MET A 220 12.72 -12.90 3.52
N ILE A 221 13.82 -12.28 3.09
CA ILE A 221 13.82 -11.20 2.09
C ILE A 221 13.25 -11.70 0.77
N ASP A 222 13.70 -12.84 0.26
CA ASP A 222 13.23 -13.37 -1.02
C ASP A 222 11.74 -13.75 -0.99
N VAL A 223 11.29 -14.43 0.06
CA VAL A 223 9.87 -14.79 0.19
C VAL A 223 9.00 -13.54 0.36
N LEU A 224 9.44 -12.55 1.15
CA LEU A 224 8.69 -11.29 1.30
C LEU A 224 8.63 -10.49 0.00
N LEU A 225 9.71 -10.46 -0.80
CA LEU A 225 9.69 -9.81 -2.11
C LEU A 225 8.65 -10.46 -3.04
N LEU A 226 8.52 -11.79 -2.99
CA LEU A 226 7.50 -12.51 -3.73
C LEU A 226 6.08 -12.15 -3.27
N ASP A 227 5.83 -12.30 -1.96
CA ASP A 227 4.52 -12.08 -1.37
C ASP A 227 4.03 -10.65 -1.61
N ILE A 228 4.93 -9.67 -1.47
CA ILE A 228 4.61 -8.26 -1.74
C ILE A 228 4.38 -8.03 -3.23
N ASN A 229 5.17 -8.63 -4.13
CA ASN A 229 4.96 -8.49 -5.58
C ASN A 229 3.60 -9.06 -6.01
N LEU A 230 3.22 -10.24 -5.48
CA LEU A 230 1.90 -10.83 -5.72
C LEU A 230 0.79 -9.95 -5.15
N LEU A 231 0.95 -9.46 -3.92
CA LEU A 231 -0.01 -8.53 -3.31
C LEU A 231 -0.22 -7.27 -4.16
N LEU A 232 0.86 -6.66 -4.66
CA LEU A 232 0.78 -5.45 -5.49
C LEU A 232 0.14 -5.69 -6.87
N LYS A 233 0.19 -6.93 -7.38
CA LYS A 233 -0.54 -7.33 -8.60
C LYS A 233 -2.02 -7.57 -8.34
N GLU A 234 -2.35 -8.31 -7.28
CA GLU A 234 -3.70 -8.83 -7.04
C GLU A 234 -4.62 -7.87 -6.28
N LEU A 235 -4.09 -7.12 -5.29
CA LEU A 235 -4.88 -6.21 -4.45
C LEU A 235 -5.58 -5.11 -5.27
N PRO A 236 -4.95 -4.46 -6.27
CA PRO A 236 -5.64 -3.48 -7.10
C PRO A 236 -6.83 -4.07 -7.87
N LEU A 237 -6.69 -5.29 -8.40
CA LEU A 237 -7.74 -5.97 -9.16
C LEU A 237 -8.93 -6.33 -8.26
N TYR A 238 -8.63 -6.83 -7.06
CA TYR A 238 -9.66 -7.12 -6.07
C TYR A 238 -10.41 -5.86 -5.63
N ALA A 239 -9.67 -4.78 -5.36
CA ALA A 239 -10.24 -3.52 -4.91
C ALA A 239 -11.11 -2.83 -5.99
N GLU A 240 -10.73 -2.91 -7.28
CA GLU A 240 -11.58 -2.45 -8.40
C GLU A 240 -12.93 -3.18 -8.44
N SER A 241 -12.96 -4.44 -8.03
CA SER A 241 -14.21 -5.22 -7.99
C SER A 241 -15.15 -4.80 -6.86
N LEU A 242 -14.66 -4.05 -5.86
CA LEU A 242 -15.41 -3.62 -4.68
C LEU A 242 -16.01 -2.21 -4.81
N PHE A 243 -15.43 -1.36 -5.67
CA PHE A 243 -15.82 0.05 -5.74
C PHE A 243 -16.70 0.38 -6.96
N ASP A 244 -17.57 1.38 -6.79
CA ASP A 244 -18.41 1.90 -7.86
C ASP A 244 -17.57 2.59 -8.94
N LYS A 245 -17.72 2.17 -10.20
CA LYS A 245 -17.02 2.74 -11.37
C LYS A 245 -17.15 4.26 -11.51
N ARG A 246 -18.26 4.84 -11.02
CA ARG A 246 -18.51 6.29 -11.06
C ARG A 246 -17.57 7.07 -10.14
N VAL A 247 -17.21 6.48 -9.00
CA VAL A 247 -16.27 7.09 -8.04
C VAL A 247 -14.85 7.01 -8.59
N MET A 248 -14.51 5.90 -9.25
CA MET A 248 -13.16 5.68 -9.82
C MET A 248 -12.83 6.59 -11.02
N GLN A 249 -13.84 7.14 -11.70
CA GLN A 249 -13.67 8.06 -12.83
C GLN A 249 -13.44 9.52 -12.42
N GLU A 250 -13.99 9.95 -11.28
CA GLU A 250 -13.94 11.34 -10.81
C GLU A 250 -12.74 11.62 -9.90
N ASP A 251 -12.32 10.64 -9.08
CA ASP A 251 -11.27 10.81 -8.08
C ASP A 251 -10.24 9.68 -8.21
N SER A 252 -9.04 10.04 -8.68
CA SER A 252 -7.78 9.25 -8.68
C SER A 252 -7.97 7.73 -8.53
N GLY A 253 -7.94 7.01 -9.65
CA GLY A 253 -8.07 5.55 -9.68
C GLY A 253 -7.11 4.79 -8.74
N ILE A 254 -7.33 3.48 -8.60
CA ILE A 254 -6.46 2.65 -7.78
C ILE A 254 -5.07 2.57 -8.39
N LEU A 255 -4.04 2.68 -7.56
CA LEU A 255 -2.65 2.55 -7.99
C LEU A 255 -2.40 1.14 -8.54
N LYS A 256 -1.84 1.08 -9.75
CA LYS A 256 -1.44 -0.17 -10.39
C LYS A 256 0.05 -0.12 -10.70
N PHE A 257 0.73 -1.23 -10.42
CA PHE A 257 2.12 -1.40 -10.75
C PHE A 257 2.23 -2.47 -11.83
N ASN A 258 2.54 -2.03 -13.05
CA ASN A 258 2.81 -2.92 -14.17
C ASN A 258 4.32 -3.10 -14.30
N ASP A 259 4.74 -4.26 -14.78
CA ASP A 259 6.11 -4.53 -15.24
C ASP A 259 7.21 -4.25 -14.19
N LEU A 260 6.88 -4.51 -12.91
CA LEU A 260 7.83 -4.36 -11.79
C LEU A 260 9.12 -5.17 -12.00
N HIS A 261 9.04 -6.31 -12.68
CA HIS A 261 10.16 -7.17 -12.99
C HIS A 261 11.16 -6.54 -13.97
N GLU A 262 10.69 -5.72 -14.93
CA GLU A 262 11.56 -4.97 -15.84
C GLU A 262 12.30 -3.87 -15.08
N ARG A 263 11.58 -3.16 -14.19
CA ARG A 263 12.15 -2.08 -13.40
C ARG A 263 13.10 -2.57 -12.31
N PHE A 264 12.83 -3.75 -11.75
CA PHE A 264 13.58 -4.32 -10.64
C PHE A 264 13.98 -5.77 -10.95
N PRO A 265 15.06 -5.99 -11.73
CA PRO A 265 15.49 -7.33 -12.15
C PRO A 265 15.83 -8.29 -11.00
N LEU A 266 16.17 -7.75 -9.81
CA LEU A 266 16.47 -8.54 -8.61
C LEU A 266 15.23 -9.22 -8.01
N LEU A 267 14.01 -8.81 -8.39
CA LEU A 267 12.78 -9.51 -8.00
C LEU A 267 12.75 -10.95 -8.51
N MET A 268 13.28 -11.19 -9.72
CA MET A 268 13.25 -12.49 -10.38
C MET A 268 14.49 -13.35 -10.10
N LYS A 269 15.36 -12.91 -9.20
CA LYS A 269 16.65 -13.55 -8.91
C LYS A 269 16.73 -14.01 -7.46
N PRO A 270 16.27 -15.22 -7.11
CA PRO A 270 16.42 -15.74 -5.75
C PRO A 270 17.90 -15.88 -5.37
N VAL A 271 18.19 -15.83 -4.08
CA VAL A 271 19.52 -16.13 -3.55
C VAL A 271 19.86 -17.60 -3.84
N THR A 272 21.10 -17.84 -4.26
CA THR A 272 21.58 -19.21 -4.45
C THR A 272 21.71 -19.91 -3.10
N PRO A 273 21.35 -21.20 -2.98
CA PRO A 273 21.54 -21.94 -1.74
C PRO A 273 23.03 -22.15 -1.45
N PRO A 274 23.48 -22.10 -0.18
CA PRO A 274 24.82 -22.49 0.21
C PRO A 274 25.01 -24.00 0.11
N SER A 275 26.25 -24.46 0.29
CA SER A 275 26.54 -25.89 0.44
C SER A 275 25.86 -26.46 1.69
N ILE A 276 24.89 -27.35 1.47
CA ILE A 276 24.14 -28.03 2.53
C ILE A 276 25.06 -28.80 3.47
N LYS A 277 26.13 -29.39 2.91
CA LYS A 277 27.15 -30.09 3.68
C LYS A 277 27.88 -29.15 4.65
N HIS A 278 28.31 -27.98 4.17
CA HIS A 278 28.96 -26.99 5.04
C HIS A 278 27.99 -26.40 6.08
N MET A 279 26.72 -26.22 5.72
CA MET A 279 25.68 -25.82 6.69
C MET A 279 25.52 -26.88 7.80
N SER A 280 25.47 -28.16 7.44
CA SER A 280 25.44 -29.29 8.37
C SER A 280 26.67 -29.29 9.30
N ASP A 281 27.87 -29.10 8.74
CA ASP A 281 29.12 -29.08 9.50
C ASP A 281 29.16 -27.93 10.53
N TYR A 282 28.71 -26.72 10.16
CA TYR A 282 28.73 -25.57 11.08
C TYR A 282 27.61 -25.57 12.11
N LEU A 283 26.41 -25.98 11.72
CA LEU A 283 25.21 -25.87 12.55
C LEU A 283 24.95 -27.14 13.39
N GLY A 284 25.57 -28.27 13.03
CA GLY A 284 25.43 -29.54 13.74
C GLY A 284 24.10 -30.26 13.52
N TYR A 285 23.33 -29.87 12.49
CA TYR A 285 22.10 -30.54 12.07
C TYR A 285 22.36 -31.53 10.94
N SER A 286 21.47 -32.50 10.76
CA SER A 286 21.51 -33.36 9.56
C SER A 286 21.18 -32.58 8.28
N GLU A 287 21.68 -33.03 7.13
CA GLU A 287 21.39 -32.39 5.84
C GLU A 287 19.87 -32.28 5.55
N ASP A 288 19.09 -33.29 5.95
CA ASP A 288 17.62 -33.28 5.83
C ASP A 288 16.96 -32.21 6.71
N GLU A 289 17.47 -31.98 7.91
CA GLU A 289 16.98 -30.92 8.80
C GLU A 289 17.34 -29.53 8.29
N ILE A 290 18.54 -29.37 7.69
CA ILE A 290 18.94 -28.13 7.03
C ILE A 290 17.97 -27.80 5.90
N LEU A 291 17.65 -28.76 5.03
CA LEU A 291 16.69 -28.54 3.93
C LEU A 291 15.29 -28.18 4.42
N ARG A 292 14.85 -28.69 5.59
CA ARG A 292 13.56 -28.32 6.19
C ARG A 292 13.59 -26.93 6.82
N ARG A 293 14.70 -26.56 7.46
CA ARG A 293 14.85 -25.28 8.17
C ARG A 293 15.05 -24.11 7.20
N TYR A 294 15.71 -24.35 6.07
CA TYR A 294 16.03 -23.33 5.07
C TYR A 294 15.38 -23.67 3.72
N PRO A 295 14.06 -23.41 3.57
CA PRO A 295 13.37 -23.62 2.31
C PRO A 295 13.72 -22.50 1.34
N TYR A 296 14.83 -22.64 0.61
CA TYR A 296 15.17 -21.69 -0.45
C TYR A 296 14.08 -21.70 -1.52
N PRO A 297 13.48 -20.55 -1.87
CA PRO A 297 12.42 -20.49 -2.86
C PRO A 297 13.00 -20.81 -4.25
N PHE A 298 12.55 -21.92 -4.83
CA PHE A 298 12.79 -22.23 -6.24
C PHE A 298 11.74 -21.50 -7.08
N PHE A 299 12.15 -20.45 -7.79
CA PHE A 299 11.29 -19.83 -8.79
C PHE A 299 11.33 -20.63 -10.08
N ASN A 300 10.22 -21.30 -10.41
CA ASN A 300 9.95 -21.60 -11.81
C ASN A 300 9.48 -20.30 -12.47
N MET A 301 10.09 -19.94 -13.62
CA MET A 301 9.73 -18.73 -14.38
C MET A 301 8.24 -18.66 -14.76
N HIS A 302 7.48 -19.75 -14.64
CA HIS A 302 6.04 -19.80 -14.90
C HIS A 302 5.15 -19.28 -13.77
N ASP A 303 5.65 -19.13 -12.53
CA ASP A 303 4.82 -18.69 -11.39
C ASP A 303 4.73 -17.15 -11.25
N CYS A 304 5.43 -16.40 -12.11
CA CYS A 304 5.55 -14.95 -12.05
C CYS A 304 4.94 -14.19 -13.25
N GLU A 305 4.44 -14.91 -14.27
CA GLU A 305 3.68 -14.34 -15.40
C GLU A 305 2.22 -14.12 -15.03
#